data_AF-A0A1H4L9C5-F1
#
_entry.id   AF-A0A1H4L9C5-F1
#
_cell.length_a   1.000
_cell.length_b   1.000
_cell.length_c   1.000
_cell.angle_alpha   90.00
_cell.angle_beta   90.00
_cell.angle_gamma   90.00
#
_symmetry.space_group_name_H-M   'P 1'
#
loop_
_entity.id
_entity.type
_entity.pdbx_description
1 polymer ?
#
loop_
_entity_poly.entity_id
_entity_poly.type
_entity_poly.pdbx_seq_one_letter_code
_entity_poly.pdbx_strand_id
1 'polypeptide(L)' 'MDMPAYANYSEEATKWLTGKTGSGHLECYTYIDPDDTANSFFLVRTTNKIIHVCFSEIEYDPNSYQSLLEGLYKAIYE' A
#
# COMPACT_ATOMS: atom_id res chain seq x y z
N MET A 1 13.21 13.51 -2.04
CA MET A 1 13.04 12.24 -2.77
C MET A 1 11.75 12.37 -3.53
N ASP A 2 11.85 12.62 -4.83
CA ASP A 2 10.70 12.53 -5.73
C ASP A 2 10.20 11.10 -5.73
N MET A 3 8.90 10.95 -5.59
CA MET A 3 8.26 9.65 -5.59
C MET A 3 8.34 9.06 -7.00
N PRO A 4 8.58 7.74 -7.13
CA PRO A 4 8.67 7.14 -8.44
C PRO A 4 7.41 7.38 -9.28
N ALA A 5 7.60 7.87 -10.51
CA ALA A 5 6.52 8.28 -11.44
C ALA A 5 5.58 7.15 -11.89
N TYR A 6 5.83 5.92 -11.42
CA TYR A 6 5.06 4.73 -11.77
C TYR A 6 3.98 4.39 -10.73
N ALA A 7 4.12 4.78 -9.46
CA ALA A 7 3.10 4.50 -8.44
C ALA A 7 2.08 5.65 -8.35
N ASN A 8 0.79 5.31 -8.36
CA ASN A 8 -0.31 6.28 -8.30
C ASN A 8 -0.80 6.46 -6.86
N TYR A 9 -1.12 7.68 -6.47
CA TYR A 9 -1.71 7.94 -5.16
C TYR A 9 -3.05 7.20 -5.01
N SER A 10 -3.16 6.39 -3.95
CA SER A 10 -4.37 5.64 -3.63
C SER A 10 -5.09 6.33 -2.47
N GLU A 11 -6.08 7.15 -2.79
CA GLU A 11 -6.87 7.86 -1.79
C GLU A 11 -7.57 6.87 -0.83
N GLU A 12 -8.10 5.77 -1.38
CA GLU A 12 -8.82 4.76 -0.60
C GLU A 12 -7.89 4.04 0.39
N ALA A 13 -6.73 3.56 -0.07
CA ALA A 13 -5.75 2.92 0.81
C ALA A 13 -5.23 3.88 1.88
N THR A 14 -5.01 5.13 1.49
CA THR A 14 -4.58 6.19 2.41
C THR A 14 -5.62 6.43 3.50
N LYS A 15 -6.90 6.64 3.14
CA LYS A 15 -8.00 6.83 4.10
C LYS A 15 -8.17 5.63 5.03
N TRP A 16 -8.05 4.42 4.49
CA TRP A 16 -8.20 3.21 5.28
C TRP A 16 -7.05 3.04 6.29
N LEU A 17 -5.79 3.19 5.86
CA LEU A 17 -4.62 3.08 6.73
C LEU A 17 -4.55 4.21 7.77
N THR A 18 -4.86 5.44 7.39
CA THR A 18 -4.95 6.57 8.33
C THR A 18 -6.06 6.35 9.36
N GLY A 19 -7.20 5.79 8.96
CA GLY A 19 -8.29 5.39 9.86
C GLY A 19 -7.90 4.29 10.85
N LYS A 20 -7.06 3.32 10.43
CA LYS A 20 -6.57 2.24 11.31
C LYS A 20 -5.47 2.70 12.27
N THR A 21 -4.57 3.55 11.81
CA THR A 21 -3.35 3.93 12.55
C THR A 21 -3.49 5.25 13.31
N GLY A 22 -4.51 6.06 13.01
CA GLY A 22 -4.65 7.43 13.49
C GLY A 22 -3.60 8.40 12.93
N SER A 23 -2.76 7.97 11.97
CA SER A 23 -1.66 8.79 11.44
C SER A 23 -2.14 9.68 10.31
N GLY A 24 -2.21 10.99 10.54
CA GLY A 24 -2.63 11.98 9.52
C GLY A 24 -1.56 12.35 8.47
N HIS A 25 -0.35 11.79 8.58
CA HIS A 25 0.78 12.05 7.68
C HIS A 25 1.19 10.81 6.87
N LEU A 26 0.31 9.82 6.79
CA LEU A 26 0.51 8.63 5.98
C LEU A 26 -0.13 8.85 4.62
N GLU A 27 0.62 8.56 3.56
CA GLU A 27 0.16 8.55 2.18
C GLU A 27 0.45 7.17 1.58
N CYS A 28 -0.52 6.58 0.89
CA CYS A 28 -0.38 5.29 0.24
C CYS A 28 -0.44 5.45 -1.27
N TYR A 29 0.49 4.80 -1.96
CA TYR A 29 0.59 4.77 -3.41
C TYR A 29 0.59 3.33 -3.86
N THR A 30 0.00 3.08 -5.01
CA THR A 30 -0.16 1.74 -5.57
C THR A 30 0.40 1.73 -6.98
N TYR A 31 1.23 0.74 -7.26
CA TYR A 31 1.61 0.36 -8.60
C TYR A 31 0.96 -0.98 -8.90
N ILE A 32 0.20 -1.03 -9.99
CA ILE A 32 -0.35 -2.27 -10.53
C ILE A 32 0.38 -2.53 -11.85
N ASP A 33 1.11 -3.63 -11.88
CA ASP A 33 1.72 -4.11 -13.11
C ASP A 33 0.63 -4.78 -13.98
N PRO A 34 0.45 -4.36 -15.23
CA PRO A 34 -0.60 -4.89 -16.10
C PRO A 34 -0.29 -6.30 -16.62
N ASP A 35 0.97 -6.73 -16.59
CA ASP A 35 1.42 -8.02 -17.12
C ASP A 35 1.57 -9.06 -16.01
N ASP A 36 1.99 -8.65 -14.81
CA ASP A 36 2.20 -9.56 -13.68
C ASP A 36 1.83 -8.92 -12.33
N THR A 37 0.67 -9.31 -11.78
CA THR A 37 0.19 -8.82 -10.49
C THR A 37 1.13 -9.12 -9.32
N ALA A 38 2.03 -10.11 -9.43
CA ALA A 38 3.04 -10.37 -8.40
C ALA A 38 4.09 -9.25 -8.29
N ASN A 39 4.31 -8.50 -9.36
CA ASN A 39 5.18 -7.32 -9.38
C ASN A 39 4.44 -6.03 -9.00
N SER A 40 3.15 -6.12 -8.65
CA SER A 40 2.39 -5.00 -8.10
C SER A 40 2.78 -4.76 -6.64
N PHE A 41 2.73 -3.50 -6.21
CA PHE A 41 3.18 -3.13 -4.87
C PHE A 41 2.50 -1.88 -4.33
N PHE A 42 2.57 -1.74 -3.01
CA PHE A 42 2.26 -0.50 -2.31
C PHE A 42 3.53 0.22 -1.87
N LEU A 43 3.50 1.55 -1.96
CA LEU A 43 4.43 2.44 -1.30
C LEU A 43 3.67 3.23 -0.23
N VAL A 44 4.01 2.99 1.02
CA VAL A 44 3.46 3.71 2.16
C VAL A 44 4.48 4.73 2.64
N ARG A 45 4.21 6.00 2.37
CA ARG A 45 5.01 7.12 2.84
C ARG A 45 4.48 7.58 4.19
N THR A 46 5.39 7.72 5.14
CA THR A 46 5.16 8.34 6.45
C THR A 46 6.10 9.53 6.60
N THR A 47 5.97 10.28 7.71
CA THR A 47 6.81 11.45 7.99
C THR A 47 8.32 11.14 7.94
N ASN A 48 8.72 9.93 8.32
CA ASN A 48 10.13 9.59 8.54
C ASN A 48 10.67 8.51 7.61
N LYS A 49 9.81 7.76 6.90
CA LYS A 49 10.22 6.66 6.03
C LYS A 49 9.22 6.37 4.92
N ILE A 50 9.70 5.74 3.87
CA ILE A 50 8.89 5.12 2.82
C ILE A 50 9.02 3.61 2.99
N ILE A 51 7.90 2.91 2.99
CA ILE A 51 7.80 1.46 3.16
C ILE A 51 7.30 0.91 1.83
N HIS A 52 8.01 -0.07 1.29
CA HIS A 52 7.65 -0.75 0.06
C HIS A 52 7.16 -2.15 0.41
N VAL A 53 5.98 -2.52 -0.07
CA VAL A 53 5.35 -3.82 0.20
C VAL A 53 4.84 -4.40 -1.11
N CYS A 54 5.42 -5.50 -1.55
CA CYS A 54 4.97 -6.20 -2.76
C CYS A 54 3.68 -6.97 -2.49
N PHE A 55 2.78 -7.07 -3.46
CA PHE A 55 1.55 -7.86 -3.32
C PHE A 55 1.86 -9.33 -3.08
N SER A 56 2.97 -9.83 -3.63
CA SER A 56 3.48 -11.18 -3.38
C SER A 56 3.84 -11.46 -1.91
N GLU A 57 4.08 -10.42 -1.11
CA GLU A 57 4.40 -10.52 0.31
C GLU A 57 3.15 -10.41 1.19
N ILE A 58 2.00 -10.10 0.58
CA ILE A 58 0.72 -9.94 1.26
C ILE A 58 -0.11 -11.20 1.04
N GLU A 59 -0.60 -11.78 2.14
CA GLU A 59 -1.65 -12.81 2.05
C GLU A 59 -3.02 -12.10 1.97
N TYR A 60 -3.71 -12.22 0.83
CA TYR A 60 -5.00 -11.58 0.60
C TYR A 60 -5.90 -12.39 -0.35
N ASP A 61 -7.21 -12.14 -0.28
CA ASP A 61 -8.17 -12.64 -1.26
C ASP A 61 -8.16 -11.75 -2.53
N PRO A 62 -7.85 -12.29 -3.72
CA PRO A 62 -7.72 -11.50 -4.95
C PRO A 62 -9.03 -10.89 -5.44
N ASN A 63 -10.19 -11.34 -4.96
CA ASN A 63 -11.49 -10.76 -5.27
C ASN A 63 -11.90 -9.67 -4.26
N SER A 64 -11.07 -9.41 -3.24
CA SER A 64 -11.36 -8.45 -2.18
C SER A 64 -10.21 -7.47 -1.98
N TYR A 65 -10.39 -6.26 -2.50
CA TYR A 65 -9.44 -5.16 -2.26
C TYR A 65 -9.30 -4.84 -0.77
N GLN A 66 -10.37 -5.01 0.02
CA GLN A 66 -10.29 -4.81 1.46
C GLN A 66 -9.36 -5.83 2.13
N SER A 67 -9.39 -7.10 1.71
CA SER A 67 -8.46 -8.13 2.22
C SER A 67 -7.00 -7.77 1.91
N LEU A 68 -6.75 -7.16 0.75
CA LEU A 68 -5.44 -6.66 0.37
C LEU A 68 -4.97 -5.51 1.28
N LEU A 69 -5.84 -4.55 1.61
CA LEU A 69 -5.51 -3.48 2.55
C LEU A 69 -5.26 -3.99 3.96
N GLU A 70 -6.03 -5.00 4.40
CA GLU A 70 -5.80 -5.66 5.68
C GLU A 70 -4.43 -6.32 5.70
N GLY A 71 -4.09 -7.11 4.68
CA GLY A 71 -2.78 -7.73 4.57
C GLY A 71 -1.63 -6.71 4.48
N LEU A 72 -1.82 -5.59 3.78
CA LEU A 72 -0.86 -4.48 3.76
C LEU A 72 -0.60 -3.90 5.16
N TYR A 73 -1.66 -3.68 5.95
CA TYR A 73 -1.50 -3.20 7.32
C TYR A 73 -0.74 -4.20 8.18
N LYS A 74 -1.05 -5.49 8.08
CA LYS A 74 -0.31 -6.54 8.79
C LYS A 74 1.17 -6.52 8.41
N ALA A 75 1.48 -6.50 7.12
CA ALA A 75 2.86 -6.49 6.63
C ALA A 75 3.70 -5.28 7.12
N ILE A 76 3.04 -4.16 7.47
CA ILE A 76 3.72 -2.95 7.94
C ILE A 76 3.85 -2.91 9.47
N TYR A 77 2.86 -3.45 10.21
CA TYR A 77 2.68 -3.19 11.64
C TYR A 77 2.67 -4.44 12.53
N GLU A 78 2.57 -5.65 11.98
CA GLU A 78 2.67 -6.94 12.69
C GLU A 78 3.95 -7.69 12.30
#